data_AF-A0A1Q2KZ51-F1
#
_entry.id   AF-A0A1Q2KZ51-F1
#
_cell.length_a   1.000
_cell.length_b   1.000
_cell.length_c   1.000
_cell.angle_alpha   90.00
_cell.angle_beta   90.00
_cell.angle_gamma   90.00
#
_symmetry.space_group_name_H-M   'P 1'
#
loop_
_entity.id
_entity.type
_entity.pdbx_description
1 polymer ?
#
loop_
_entity_poly.entity_id
_entity_poly.type
_entity_poly.pdbx_seq_one_letter_code
_entity_poly.pdbx_strand_id
1 'polypeptide(L)'
;MHKNQPAIEEEINFYFTQVKDTHRENGQQFITLFARLTVENSVDVTSVWVEIDEVKWEQAPEKLKSAPNGMVTYLIPESVFMGLMKLSKTRHAELYSLTPMYKARKFKRFE
;
A
#
# COMPACT_ATOMS: atom_id res chain seq x y z
N MET A 1 -17.63 -0.93 -45.99
CA MET A 1 -18.02 -0.41 -44.67
C MET A 1 -17.29 -1.22 -43.61
N HIS A 2 -16.13 -0.75 -43.13
CA HIS A 2 -15.44 -1.39 -42.00
C HIS A 2 -16.08 -0.87 -40.71
N LYS A 3 -16.67 -1.77 -39.91
CA LYS A 3 -17.16 -1.44 -38.57
C LYS A 3 -15.94 -1.24 -37.68
N ASN A 4 -15.69 0.00 -37.25
CA ASN A 4 -14.78 0.28 -36.15
C ASN A 4 -15.35 -0.39 -34.91
N GLN A 5 -14.73 -1.50 -34.49
CA GLN A 5 -14.98 -2.11 -33.20
C GLN A 5 -14.37 -1.17 -32.16
N PRO A 6 -15.11 -0.68 -31.15
CA PRO A 6 -14.49 0.08 -30.08
C PRO A 6 -13.48 -0.84 -29.40
N ALA A 7 -12.22 -0.40 -29.34
CA ALA A 7 -11.25 -1.03 -28.44
C ALA A 7 -11.86 -0.97 -27.04
N ILE A 8 -12.10 -2.13 -26.43
CA ILE A 8 -12.45 -2.18 -25.03
C ILE A 8 -11.16 -1.78 -24.32
N GLU A 9 -11.07 -0.52 -23.89
CA GLU A 9 -9.98 -0.08 -23.02
C GLU A 9 -10.07 -0.93 -21.76
N GLU A 10 -9.10 -1.83 -21.57
CA GLU A 10 -9.00 -2.63 -20.36
C GLU A 10 -8.85 -1.68 -19.17
N GLU A 11 -9.75 -1.77 -18.20
CA GLU A 11 -9.70 -0.93 -17.02
C GLU A 11 -8.53 -1.38 -16.13
N ILE A 12 -7.44 -0.61 -16.15
CA ILE A 12 -6.28 -0.84 -15.29
C ILE A 12 -6.45 -0.05 -14.00
N ASN A 13 -6.44 -0.77 -12.88
CA ASN A 13 -6.52 -0.21 -11.55
C ASN A 13 -5.16 -0.28 -10.85
N PHE A 14 -4.79 0.83 -10.20
CA PHE A 14 -3.55 0.96 -9.46
C PHE A 14 -3.86 1.13 -7.99
N TYR A 15 -3.23 0.32 -7.15
CA TYR A 15 -3.43 0.36 -5.71
C TYR A 15 -2.13 0.60 -4.96
N PHE A 16 -2.27 1.32 -3.86
CA PHE A 16 -1.26 1.39 -2.81
C PHE A 16 -1.85 0.87 -1.52
N THR A 17 -1.20 -0.10 -0.91
CA THR A 17 -1.62 -0.71 0.35
C THR A 17 -0.56 -0.46 1.40
N GLN A 18 -0.98 0.07 2.55
CA GLN A 18 -0.19 0.18 3.77
C GLN A 18 -0.75 -0.78 4.80
N VAL A 19 0.12 -1.47 5.50
CA VAL A 19 -0.26 -2.31 6.61
C VAL A 19 0.57 -1.99 7.83
N LYS A 20 -0.12 -2.04 8.96
CA LYS A 20 0.46 -2.04 10.29
C LYS A 20 -0.08 -3.23 11.06
N ASP A 21 0.82 -3.98 11.67
CA ASP A 21 0.46 -4.99 12.66
C ASP A 21 1.34 -4.86 13.90
N THR A 22 0.92 -5.47 15.01
CA THR A 22 1.73 -5.56 16.23
C THR A 22 1.78 -6.99 16.70
N HIS A 23 2.97 -7.44 17.05
CA HIS A 23 3.17 -8.77 17.60
C HIS A 23 4.13 -8.70 18.80
N ARG A 24 4.29 -9.83 19.49
CA ARG A 24 5.19 -9.96 20.64
C ARG A 24 6.19 -11.08 20.38
N GLU A 25 7.46 -10.80 20.59
CA GLU A 25 8.54 -11.79 20.58
C GLU A 25 9.34 -11.66 21.86
N ASN A 26 9.55 -12.77 22.58
CA ASN A 26 10.32 -12.79 23.84
C ASN A 26 9.88 -11.74 24.88
N GLY A 27 8.58 -11.43 24.94
CA GLY A 27 8.02 -10.43 25.85
C GLY A 27 8.15 -8.97 25.36
N GLN A 28 8.89 -8.72 24.28
CA GLN A 28 8.99 -7.42 23.63
C GLN A 28 7.89 -7.26 22.58
N GLN A 29 7.22 -6.11 22.59
CA GLN A 29 6.23 -5.76 21.56
C GLN A 29 6.90 -5.01 20.41
N PHE A 30 6.51 -5.37 19.18
CA PHE A 30 6.99 -4.78 17.93
C PHE A 30 5.81 -4.30 17.09
N ILE A 31 6.09 -3.35 16.20
CA ILE A 31 5.20 -2.89 15.15
C ILE A 31 5.83 -3.28 13.82
N THR A 32 5.13 -4.10 13.04
CA THR A 32 5.54 -4.46 11.67
C THR A 32 4.76 -3.61 10.70
N LEU A 33 5.46 -2.98 9.76
CA LEU A 33 4.91 -2.15 8.71
C LEU A 33 5.25 -2.75 7.36
N PHE A 34 4.29 -2.79 6.44
CA PHE A 34 4.57 -3.16 5.06
C PHE A 34 3.73 -2.39 4.05
N ALA A 35 4.35 -2.15 2.91
CA ALA A 35 3.77 -1.37 1.83
C ALA A 35 3.79 -2.18 0.54
N ARG A 36 2.70 -2.10 -0.22
CA ARG A 36 2.54 -2.83 -1.47
C ARG A 36 1.96 -1.93 -2.54
N LEU A 37 2.50 -2.03 -3.74
CA LEU A 37 1.99 -1.41 -4.95
C LEU A 37 1.41 -2.53 -5.83
N THR A 38 0.14 -2.43 -6.19
CA THR A 38 -0.56 -3.44 -7.01
C THR A 38 -1.10 -2.80 -8.28
N VAL A 39 -0.89 -3.47 -9.42
CA VAL A 39 -1.54 -3.19 -10.70
C VAL A 39 -2.49 -4.34 -10.99
N GLU A 40 -3.75 -4.03 -11.24
CA GLU A 40 -4.80 -5.00 -11.55
C GLU A 40 -5.43 -4.60 -12.88
N ASN A 41 -5.56 -5.56 -13.79
CA ASN A 41 -6.38 -5.42 -15.00
C ASN A 41 -7.43 -6.54 -15.03
N SER A 42 -8.19 -6.66 -16.11
CA SER A 42 -9.25 -7.65 -16.25
C SER A 42 -8.77 -9.12 -16.24
N VAL A 43 -7.47 -9.36 -16.41
CA VAL A 43 -6.88 -10.69 -16.63
C VAL A 43 -5.88 -11.08 -15.55
N ASP A 44 -5.17 -10.11 -14.97
CA ASP A 44 -4.01 -10.34 -14.11
C ASP A 44 -3.89 -9.29 -12.99
N VAL A 45 -3.24 -9.72 -11.90
CA VAL A 45 -2.90 -8.90 -10.75
C VAL A 45 -1.40 -9.03 -10.50
N THR A 46 -0.66 -7.97 -10.81
CA THR A 46 0.78 -7.88 -10.52
C THR A 46 1.00 -7.03 -9.27
N SER A 47 1.82 -7.52 -8.33
CA SER A 47 2.15 -6.79 -7.11
C SER A 47 3.66 -6.64 -6.91
N VAL A 48 4.08 -5.43 -6.54
CA VAL A 48 5.42 -5.10 -6.08
C VAL A 48 5.36 -4.86 -4.57
N TRP A 49 6.06 -5.70 -3.83
CA TRP A 49 6.29 -5.50 -2.41
C TRP A 49 7.41 -4.49 -2.25
N VAL A 50 7.16 -3.44 -1.48
CA VAL A 50 8.08 -2.32 -1.39
C VAL A 50 9.14 -2.58 -0.33
N GLU A 51 8.73 -2.85 0.92
CA GLU A 51 9.61 -3.33 1.98
C GLU A 51 8.76 -3.75 3.19
N ILE A 52 9.40 -4.39 4.17
CA ILE A 52 8.86 -4.63 5.50
C ILE A 52 9.78 -3.90 6.49
N ASP A 53 9.22 -3.03 7.32
CA ASP A 53 9.95 -2.37 8.40
C ASP A 53 9.42 -2.85 9.75
N GLU A 54 10.29 -2.95 10.74
CA GLU A 54 9.95 -3.42 12.06
C GLU A 54 10.56 -2.54 13.13
N VAL A 55 9.69 -2.03 14.00
CA VAL A 55 10.08 -1.06 15.02
C VAL A 55 9.66 -1.58 16.39
N LYS A 56 10.58 -1.55 17.35
CA LYS A 56 10.26 -1.82 18.76
C LYS A 56 9.19 -0.85 19.23
N TRP A 57 8.17 -1.34 19.94
CA TRP A 57 7.07 -0.51 20.42
C TRP A 57 7.57 0.73 21.17
N GLU A 58 8.56 0.59 22.05
CA GLU A 58 9.11 1.70 22.84
C GLU A 58 9.75 2.81 22.01
N GLN A 59 10.31 2.46 20.85
CA GLN A 59 10.97 3.38 19.92
C GLN A 59 10.02 3.94 18.86
N ALA A 60 8.82 3.36 18.74
CA ALA A 60 7.86 3.77 17.74
C ALA A 60 7.28 5.17 18.06
N PRO A 61 7.07 6.02 17.04
CA PRO A 61 6.34 7.28 17.21
C PRO A 61 4.92 7.04 17.75
N GLU A 62 4.43 7.94 18.60
CA GLU A 62 3.08 7.81 19.20
C GLU A 62 1.96 7.65 18.17
N LYS A 63 2.06 8.35 17.03
CA LYS A 63 1.12 8.20 15.92
C LYS A 63 1.04 6.75 15.45
N LEU A 64 2.18 6.05 15.37
CA LEU A 64 2.25 4.67 14.93
C LEU A 64 1.67 3.71 15.97
N LYS A 65 1.94 3.96 17.26
CA LYS A 65 1.35 3.21 18.38
C LYS A 65 -0.18 3.31 18.39
N SER A 66 -0.71 4.51 18.17
CA SER A 66 -2.16 4.80 18.17
C SER A 66 -2.91 4.28 16.94
N ALA A 67 -2.20 4.05 15.82
CA ALA A 67 -2.84 3.57 14.60
C ALA A 67 -3.38 2.15 14.82
N PRO A 68 -4.59 1.81 14.37
CA PRO A 68 -5.12 0.46 14.53
C PRO A 68 -4.32 -0.54 13.68
N ASN A 69 -4.23 -1.78 14.15
CA ASN A 69 -3.69 -2.85 13.32
C ASN A 69 -4.66 -3.13 12.18
N GLY A 70 -4.13 -3.23 10.99
CA GLY A 70 -4.92 -3.40 9.79
C GLY A 70 -4.23 -2.92 8.53
N MET A 71 -5.01 -3.00 7.47
CA MET A 71 -4.62 -2.68 6.12
C MET A 71 -5.43 -1.50 5.61
N VAL A 72 -4.74 -0.47 5.14
CA VAL A 72 -5.33 0.63 4.38
C VAL A 72 -4.96 0.44 2.91
N THR A 73 -5.95 0.32 2.04
CA THR A 73 -5.75 0.24 0.59
C THR A 73 -6.35 1.46 -0.08
N TYR A 74 -5.57 2.10 -0.94
CA TYR A 74 -5.94 3.25 -1.74
C TYR A 74 -6.01 2.83 -3.20
N LEU A 75 -7.12 3.10 -3.87
CA LEU A 75 -7.18 3.13 -5.33
C LEU A 75 -6.61 4.49 -5.77
N ILE A 76 -5.55 4.50 -6.57
CA ILE A 76 -4.79 5.70 -6.91
C ILE A 76 -4.70 5.89 -8.43
N PRO A 77 -4.46 7.13 -8.91
CA PRO A 77 -4.11 7.36 -10.31
C PRO A 77 -2.76 6.73 -10.68
N GLU A 78 -2.58 6.35 -11.95
CA GLU A 78 -1.32 5.82 -12.47
C GLU A 78 -0.13 6.75 -12.20
N SER A 79 -0.30 8.06 -12.37
CA SER A 79 0.75 9.04 -12.12
C SER A 79 1.25 9.02 -10.66
N VAL A 80 0.34 8.84 -9.71
CA VAL A 80 0.66 8.68 -8.28
C VAL A 80 1.38 7.34 -8.06
N PHE A 81 0.89 6.27 -8.69
CA PHE A 81 1.51 4.95 -8.61
C PHE A 81 2.97 4.97 -9.09
N MET A 82 3.24 5.59 -10.25
CA MET A 82 4.60 5.73 -10.79
C MET A 82 5.50 6.56 -9.87
N GLY A 83 4.95 7.60 -9.22
CA GLY A 83 5.65 8.37 -8.20
C GLY A 83 6.04 7.52 -6.98
N LEU A 84 5.08 6.76 -6.44
CA LEU A 84 5.31 5.85 -5.32
C LEU A 84 6.30 4.72 -5.68
N MET A 85 6.25 4.22 -6.91
CA MET A 85 7.19 3.21 -7.43
C MET A 85 8.63 3.73 -7.57
N LYS A 86 8.81 5.04 -7.76
CA LYS A 86 10.14 5.66 -7.72
C LYS A 86 10.59 5.88 -6.27
N LEU A 87 9.68 6.33 -5.42
CA LEU A 87 9.96 6.56 -4.01
C LEU A 87 10.32 5.26 -3.28
N SER A 88 9.63 4.16 -3.58
CA SER A 88 9.91 2.83 -3.01
C SER A 88 11.35 2.39 -3.20
N LYS A 89 11.96 2.70 -4.34
CA LYS A 89 13.34 2.32 -4.67
C LYS A 89 14.41 3.13 -3.95
N THR A 90 14.04 4.26 -3.34
CA THR A 90 15.00 5.22 -2.78
C THR A 90 14.78 5.50 -1.30
N ARG A 91 13.52 5.51 -0.84
CA ARG A 91 13.12 5.88 0.53
C ARG A 91 11.86 5.14 0.97
N HIS A 92 11.94 3.81 1.08
CA HIS A 92 10.81 2.96 1.46
C HIS A 92 10.15 3.38 2.80
N ALA A 93 10.94 3.83 3.78
CA ALA A 93 10.44 4.19 5.11
C ALA A 93 9.44 5.36 5.07
N GLU A 94 9.60 6.28 4.11
CA GLU A 94 8.67 7.41 3.96
C GLU A 94 7.26 6.92 3.57
N LEU A 95 7.14 5.79 2.87
CA LEU A 95 5.87 5.28 2.37
C LEU A 95 4.86 4.95 3.47
N TYR A 96 5.29 4.63 4.68
CA TYR A 96 4.38 4.34 5.80
C TYR A 96 3.73 5.57 6.40
N SER A 97 4.34 6.73 6.19
CA SER A 97 3.88 8.00 6.74
C SER A 97 3.03 8.81 5.76
N LEU A 98 3.02 8.40 4.48
CA LEU A 98 2.34 9.11 3.40
C LEU A 98 0.86 8.77 3.34
N THR A 99 0.07 9.76 2.92
CA THR A 99 -1.30 9.57 2.42
C THR A 99 -1.30 10.00 0.96
N PRO A 100 -1.45 9.07 0.00
CA PRO A 100 -1.39 9.44 -1.42
C PRO A 100 -2.64 10.25 -1.82
N MET A 101 -2.57 10.92 -2.97
CA MET A 101 -3.78 11.34 -3.66
C MET A 101 -4.51 10.09 -4.19
N TYR A 102 -5.73 9.85 -3.71
CA TYR A 102 -6.48 8.62 -4.01
C TYR A 102 -7.88 8.90 -4.57
N LYS A 103 -8.38 7.97 -5.38
CA LYS A 103 -9.75 7.92 -5.89
C LYS A 103 -10.71 7.32 -4.86
N ALA A 104 -10.27 6.24 -4.20
CA ALA A 104 -11.03 5.56 -3.15
C ALA A 104 -10.08 4.99 -2.09
N ARG A 105 -10.61 4.77 -0.88
CA ARG A 105 -9.87 4.22 0.26
C ARG A 105 -10.71 3.17 0.98
N LYS A 106 -10.09 2.05 1.33
CA LYS A 106 -10.65 1.00 2.16
C LYS A 106 -9.75 0.72 3.35
N PHE A 107 -10.33 0.51 4.52
CA PHE A 107 -9.62 0.03 5.70
C PHE A 107 -10.16 -1.34 6.09
N LYS A 108 -9.28 -2.30 6.37
CA LYS A 108 -9.59 -3.62 6.92
C LYS A 108 -8.80 -3.77 8.22
N ARG A 109 -9.50 -3.83 9.35
CA ARG A 109 -8.88 -4.11 10.65
C ARG A 109 -8.43 -5.58 10.72
N PHE A 110 -7.32 -5.86 11.40
CA PHE A 110 -6.96 -7.22 11.76
C PHE A 110 -7.75 -7.63 13.01
N GLU A 111 -8.22 -8.88 13.01
CA GLU A 111 -8.99 -9.47 14.13
C GLU A 111 -8.06 -9.89 15.27
#